data_AF-A0A382VNE3-F1
#
_entry.id   AF-A0A382VNE3-F1
#
_cell.length_a   1.000
_cell.length_b   1.000
_cell.length_c   1.000
_cell.angle_alpha   90.00
_cell.angle_beta   90.00
_cell.angle_gamma   90.00
#
_symmetry.space_group_name_H-M   'P 1'
#
loop_
_entity.id
_entity.type
_entity.pdbx_description
1 polymer ?
#
loop_
_entity_poly.entity_id
_entity_poly.type
_entity_poly.pdbx_seq_one_letter_code
_entity_poly.pdbx_strand_id
1 'polypeptide(L)' 'MMKKAQEMQKKMQEMQDSLSNLEVEGTSGGGMVKIIMNCKNEVKKIDID' A
#
# COMPACT_ATOMS: atom_id res chain seq x y z
N MET A 1 11.65 -24.64 -18.71
CA MET A 1 11.35 -23.19 -18.82
C MET A 1 10.11 -22.76 -18.05
N MET A 2 9.07 -23.60 -17.87
CA MET A 2 7.85 -23.20 -17.14
C MET A 2 8.03 -22.92 -15.63
N LYS A 3 8.99 -23.57 -14.95
CA LYS A 3 9.22 -23.36 -13.50
C LYS A 3 9.59 -21.92 -13.13
N LYS A 4 10.41 -21.25 -13.93
CA LYS A 4 10.77 -19.83 -13.72
C LYS A 4 9.56 -18.90 -13.90
N ALA A 5 8.64 -19.23 -14.80
CA ALA A 5 7.43 -18.44 -15.02
C ALA A 5 6.45 -18.54 -13.83
N GLN A 6 6.30 -19.74 -13.25
CA GLN A 6 5.49 -19.93 -12.04
C GLN A 6 6.08 -19.21 -10.82
N GLU A 7 7.40 -19.29 -10.61
CA GLU A 7 8.07 -18.53 -9.54
C GLU A 7 7.93 -17.02 -9.72
N MET A 8 8.01 -16.53 -10.96
CA MET A 8 7.84 -15.12 -11.28
C MET A 8 6.41 -14.64 -11.00
N GLN A 9 5.39 -15.41 -11.41
CA GLN A 9 3.99 -15.11 -11.11
C GLN A 9 3.75 -15.03 -9.60
N LYS A 10 4.25 -16.01 -8.85
CA LYS A 10 4.07 -16.06 -7.39
C LYS A 10 4.77 -14.90 -6.68
N LYS A 11 6.01 -14.58 -7.07
CA LYS A 11 6.73 -13.40 -6.55
C LYS A 11 6.03 -12.10 -6.88
N MET A 12 5.44 -11.97 -8.06
CA MET A 12 4.73 -10.77 -8.47
C MET A 12 3.44 -10.58 -7.65
N GLN A 13 2.74 -11.67 -7.34
CA GLN A 13 1.58 -11.67 -6.46
C GLN A 13 1.96 -11.27 -5.02
N GLU A 14 2.96 -11.91 -4.42
CA GLU A 14 3.45 -11.60 -3.07
C GLU A 14 3.98 -10.16 -2.94
N MET A 15 4.61 -9.66 -4.00
CA MET A 15 5.09 -8.28 -4.06
C MET A 15 3.93 -7.28 -4.12
N GLN A 16 2.90 -7.55 -4.94
CA GLN A 16 1.69 -6.71 -4.95
C GLN A 16 0.98 -6.70 -3.59
N ASP A 17 0.90 -7.85 -2.91
CA ASP A 17 0.33 -7.93 -1.57
C ASP A 17 1.17 -7.17 -0.54
N SER A 18 2.50 -7.29 -0.60
CA SER A 18 3.41 -6.54 0.27
C SER A 18 3.30 -5.02 0.08
N LEU A 19 3.14 -4.56 -1.16
CA LEU A 19 2.88 -3.15 -1.48
C LEU A 19 1.51 -2.67 -0.95
N SER A 20 0.54 -3.57 -0.82
CA SER A 20 -0.79 -3.24 -0.27
C SER A 20 -0.74 -2.97 1.24
N ASN A 21 0.23 -3.56 1.93
CA ASN A 21 0.43 -3.42 3.38
C ASN A 21 1.33 -2.24 3.74
N LEU A 22 1.97 -1.61 2.75
CA LEU A 22 2.71 -0.38 2.96
C LEU A 22 1.72 0.76 3.15
N GLU A 23 1.68 1.29 4.37
CA GLU A 23 0.87 2.43 4.75
C GLU A 23 1.75 3.70 4.76
N VAL A 24 1.20 4.78 4.22
CA VAL A 24 1.80 6.10 4.12
C VAL A 24 0.92 7.07 4.86
N GLU A 25 1.54 7.89 5.71
CA GLU A 25 0.87 8.96 6.44
C GLU A 25 1.01 10.29 5.69
N GLY A 26 -0.12 10.91 5.34
CA GLY A 26 -0.20 12.27 4.82
C GLY A 26 -0.81 13.18 5.87
N THR A 27 -0.17 14.32 6.12
CA THR A 27 -0.72 15.36 7.00
C THR A 27 -0.96 16.66 6.23
N SER A 28 -2.02 17.37 6.58
CA SER A 28 -2.39 18.65 5.98
C SER A 28 -2.95 19.61 7.04
N GLY A 29 -3.03 20.90 6.70
CA GLY A 29 -3.60 21.93 7.57
C GLY A 29 -2.83 22.12 8.88
N GLY A 30 -1.49 21.98 8.87
CA GLY A 30 -0.68 22.09 10.08
C GLY A 30 -0.80 20.90 11.05
N GLY A 31 -1.37 19.78 10.60
CA GLY A 31 -1.60 18.58 11.42
C GLY A 31 -3.07 18.33 11.78
N MET A 32 -3.99 19.24 11.41
CA MET A 32 -5.44 19.07 11.65
C MET A 32 -6.05 17.93 10.83
N VAL A 33 -5.45 17.58 9.69
CA VAL A 33 -5.91 16.46 8.86
C VAL A 33 -4.79 15.45 8.74
N LYS A 34 -5.03 14.24 9.26
CA LYS A 34 -4.14 13.08 9.10
C LYS A 34 -4.84 12.01 8.28
N ILE A 35 -4.19 11.54 7.23
CA ILE A 35 -4.70 10.48 6.36
C ILE A 35 -3.67 9.36 6.35
N ILE A 36 -4.14 8.13 6.56
CA ILE A 36 -3.36 6.92 6.33
C ILE A 36 -3.88 6.27 5.06
N MET A 37 -3.02 6.15 4.05
CA MET A 37 -3.33 5.51 2.78
C MET A 37 -2.32 4.42 2.44
N ASN A 38 -2.72 3.40 1.68
CA ASN A 38 -1.78 2.40 1.19
C ASN A 38 -1.21 2.76 -0.19
N CYS A 39 -0.19 2.03 -0.64
CA CYS A 39 0.38 2.21 -1.99
C CYS A 39 -0.55 1.76 -3.15
N LYS A 40 -1.78 1.33 -2.85
CA LYS A 40 -2.84 1.07 -3.83
C LYS A 40 -3.88 2.20 -3.90
N ASN A 41 -3.58 3.34 -3.29
CA ASN A 41 -4.48 4.50 -3.20
C ASN A 41 -5.77 4.23 -2.41
N GLU A 42 -5.83 3.16 -1.61
CA GLU A 42 -6.92 2.97 -0.66
C GLU A 42 -6.64 3.76 0.61
N VAL A 43 -7.65 4.51 1.05
CA VAL A 43 -7.60 5.25 2.30
C VAL A 43 -8.06 4.33 3.43
N LYS A 44 -7.16 4.08 4.39
CA LYS A 44 -7.41 3.22 5.56
C LYS A 44 -8.06 3.99 6.69
N LYS A 45 -7.57 5.21 6.95
CA LYS A 45 -8.05 6.05 8.05
C LYS A 45 -7.94 7.52 7.69
N ILE A 46 -8.94 8.29 8.10
CA ILE A 46 -8.95 9.75 8.05
C ILE A 46 -9.20 10.22 9.48
N ASP A 47 -8.30 11.04 10.01
CA ASP A 47 -8.41 11.72 11.29
C ASP A 47 -8.49 13.22 11.02
N ILE A 48 -9.55 13.85 11.51
CA ILE A 48 -9.82 15.28 11.36
C ILE A 48 -10.25 15.78 12.73
N ASP A 49 -9.55 16.79 13.25
CA ASP A 49 -9.91 17.56 14.44
C ASP A 49 -10.84 18.74 14.09
#